data_AF-A0A7C4P371-F1
#
_entry.id   AF-A0A7C4P371-F1
#
_cell.length_a   1.000
_cell.length_b   1.000
_cell.length_c   1.000
_cell.angle_alpha   90.00
_cell.angle_beta   90.00
_cell.angle_gamma   90.00
#
_symmetry.space_group_name_H-M   'P 1'
#
loop_
_entity.id
_entity.type
_entity.pdbx_description
1 polymer ?
#
loop_
_entity_poly.entity_id
_entity_poly.type
_entity_poly.pdbx_seq_one_letter_code
_entity_poly.pdbx_strand_id
1 'polypeptide(L)' 'MKKLLLSIFGILGISLSGAPIKEGQQAYNFKLYSDQGKLVRLSDYKGKWVVLYFYPKADTPGCTAQAKE' A
#
# COMPACT_ATOMS: atom_id res chain seq x y z
N MET A 1 -32.65 -3.77 -25.94
CA MET A 1 -32.63 -2.55 -25.10
C MET A 1 -31.74 -2.69 -23.85
N LYS A 2 -30.56 -3.33 -23.95
CA LYS A 2 -29.57 -3.43 -22.84
C LYS A 2 -28.22 -2.78 -23.17
N LYS A 3 -28.11 -2.12 -24.32
CA LYS A 3 -26.89 -1.42 -24.77
C LYS A 3 -26.92 0.09 -24.52
N LEU A 4 -27.96 0.60 -23.85
CA LEU A 4 -28.11 2.03 -23.53
C LEU A 4 -27.56 2.40 -22.13
N LEU A 5 -27.21 1.42 -21.30
CA LEU A 5 -26.65 1.64 -19.96
C LEU A 5 -25.12 1.81 -19.94
N LEU A 6 -24.43 1.59 -21.06
CA LEU A 6 -22.97 1.75 -21.15
C LEU A 6 -22.52 3.19 -21.45
N SER A 7 -23.44 4.13 -21.69
CA SER A 7 -23.11 5.55 -21.86
C SER A 7 -23.07 6.36 -20.55
N ILE A 8 -23.13 5.71 -19.38
CA ILE A 8 -22.93 6.34 -18.06
C ILE A 8 -21.44 6.21 -17.62
N PHE A 9 -20.54 5.84 -18.52
CA PHE A 9 -19.09 5.80 -18.26
C PHE A 9 -18.43 7.21 -18.16
N GLY A 10 -19.21 8.30 -18.22
CA GLY A 10 -18.72 9.68 -18.17
C GLY A 10 -18.93 10.46 -16.86
N ILE A 11 -19.58 9.91 -15.83
CA ILE A 11 -19.86 10.60 -14.54
C ILE A 11 -19.42 9.75 -13.33
N LEU A 12 -18.56 8.75 -13.56
CA LEU A 12 -18.12 7.86 -12.49
C LEU A 12 -16.86 8.44 -11.84
N GLY A 13 -17.05 9.37 -10.91
CA GLY A 13 -16.07 9.70 -9.89
C GLY A 13 -15.78 8.47 -9.02
N ILE A 14 -15.08 7.49 -9.58
CA ILE A 14 -14.60 6.32 -8.85
C ILE A 14 -13.50 6.81 -7.92
N SER A 15 -13.90 7.25 -6.73
CA SER A 15 -12.96 7.31 -5.62
C SER A 15 -12.59 5.86 -5.30
N LEU A 16 -11.38 5.43 -5.67
CA LEU A 16 -10.78 4.19 -5.18
C LEU A 16 -10.51 4.36 -3.68
N SER A 17 -11.56 4.27 -2.86
CA SER A 17 -11.37 4.10 -1.42
C SER A 17 -11.05 2.63 -1.20
N GLY A 18 -9.79 2.33 -0.85
CA GLY A 18 -9.40 0.97 -0.48
C GLY A 18 -10.26 0.48 0.69
N ALA A 19 -10.62 -0.81 0.66
CA ALA A 19 -11.37 -1.41 1.76
C ALA A 19 -10.60 -1.24 3.09
N PRO A 20 -11.31 -1.02 4.22
CA PRO A 20 -10.67 -0.85 5.53
C PRO A 20 -9.92 -2.15 5.93
N ILE A 21 -8.70 -1.99 6.47
CA ILE A 21 -7.93 -3.10 7.03
C ILE A 21 -8.55 -3.52 8.36
N LYS A 22 -8.64 -4.82 8.61
CA LYS A 22 -9.14 -5.40 9.87
C LYS A 22 -8.07 -6.24 10.55
N GLU A 23 -8.11 -6.29 11.87
CA GLU A 23 -7.25 -7.19 12.65
C GLU A 23 -7.53 -8.66 12.27
N GLY A 24 -6.48 -9.48 12.28
CA GLY A 24 -6.55 -10.89 11.86
C GLY A 24 -6.72 -11.11 10.35
N GLN A 25 -6.97 -10.06 9.57
CA GLN A 25 -6.99 -10.16 8.11
C GLN A 25 -5.59 -10.52 7.59
N GLN A 26 -5.53 -11.43 6.62
CA GLN A 26 -4.29 -11.63 5.88
C GLN A 26 -3.86 -10.32 5.22
N ALA A 27 -2.62 -9.89 5.52
CA ALA A 27 -2.04 -8.71 4.89
C ALA A 27 -2.04 -8.85 3.36
N TYR A 28 -2.39 -7.75 2.68
CA TYR A 28 -2.34 -7.71 1.22
C TYR A 28 -0.90 -7.91 0.73
N ASN A 29 -0.74 -8.69 -0.33
CA ASN A 29 0.59 -8.89 -0.90
C ASN A 29 1.06 -7.60 -1.58
N PHE A 30 2.31 -7.23 -1.35
CA PHE A 30 2.93 -6.08 -2.00
C PHE A 30 4.38 -6.40 -2.35
N LYS A 31 4.89 -5.63 -3.31
CA LYS A 31 6.30 -5.59 -3.66
C LYS A 31 6.72 -4.14 -3.88
N LEU A 32 7.84 -3.76 -3.28
CA LEU A 32 8.39 -2.42 -3.35
C LEU A 32 9.90 -2.52 -3.58
N TYR A 33 10.48 -1.52 -4.22
CA TYR A 33 11.92 -1.39 -4.24
C TYR A 33 12.39 -0.78 -2.91
N SER A 34 13.44 -1.34 -2.34
CA SER A 34 14.20 -0.72 -1.24
C SER A 34 15.00 0.49 -1.74
N ASP A 35 15.54 1.25 -0.80
CA ASP A 35 16.53 2.31 -1.02
C ASP A 35 17.77 1.82 -1.79
N GLN A 36 18.15 0.54 -1.61
CA GLN A 36 19.24 -0.11 -2.34
C GLN A 36 18.82 -0.65 -3.73
N GLY A 37 17.61 -0.35 -4.20
CA GLY A 37 17.09 -0.83 -5.49
C GLY A 37 16.74 -2.33 -5.53
N LYS A 38 16.84 -3.05 -4.41
CA LYS A 38 16.43 -4.44 -4.31
C LYS A 38 14.91 -4.53 -4.21
N LEU A 39 14.30 -5.41 -5.00
CA LEU A 39 12.86 -5.71 -4.91
C LEU A 39 12.57 -6.54 -3.65
N VAL A 40 11.74 -6.00 -2.76
CA VAL A 40 11.28 -6.63 -1.52
C VAL A 40 9.83 -7.06 -1.69
N ARG A 41 9.49 -8.31 -1.36
CA ARG A 41 8.11 -8.81 -1.34
C ARG A 41 7.71 -9.20 0.08
N LEU A 42 6.45 -8.97 0.46
CA LEU A 42 5.95 -9.44 1.75
C LEU A 42 6.07 -10.97 1.90
N SER A 43 5.91 -11.70 0.80
CA SER A 43 6.07 -13.17 0.75
C SER A 43 7.45 -13.66 1.18
N ASP A 44 8.49 -12.82 1.04
CA ASP A 44 9.87 -13.21 1.37
C ASP A 44 10.08 -13.33 2.90
N TYR A 45 9.12 -12.86 3.70
CA TYR A 45 9.14 -12.88 5.17
C TYR A 45 8.16 -13.88 5.79
N LYS A 46 7.64 -14.86 5.04
CA LYS A 46 6.76 -15.89 5.58
C LYS A 46 7.40 -16.60 6.79
N GLY A 47 6.64 -16.76 7.87
CA GLY A 47 7.11 -17.36 9.12
C GLY A 47 7.84 -16.38 10.05
N LYS A 48 7.98 -15.10 9.69
CA LYS A 48 8.57 -14.06 10.53
C LYS A 48 7.52 -13.00 10.90
N TRP A 49 7.70 -12.38 12.07
CA TRP A 49 6.98 -11.15 12.41
C TRP A 49 7.53 -10.00 11.57
N VAL A 50 6.62 -9.17 11.04
CA VAL A 50 6.93 -8.02 10.19
C VAL A 50 6.13 -6.82 10.68
N VAL A 51 6.80 -5.68 10.86
CA VAL A 51 6.16 -4.39 11.13
C VAL A 51 6.27 -3.55 9.85
N LEU A 52 5.14 -3.12 9.30
CA LEU A 52 5.11 -2.18 8.18
C LEU A 52 4.86 -0.77 8.74
N TYR A 53 5.83 0.11 8.55
CA TYR A 53 5.79 1.48 9.05
C TYR A 53 5.76 2.47 7.86
N PHE A 54 4.74 3.32 7.81
CA PHE A 54 4.63 4.37 6.79
C PHE A 54 5.20 5.67 7.34
N TYR A 55 6.20 6.21 6.65
CA TYR A 55 6.86 7.44 7.04
C TYR A 55 6.72 8.49 5.93
N PRO A 56 6.06 9.65 6.18
CA PRO A 56 5.70 10.60 5.11
C PRO A 56 6.88 11.22 4.37
N LYS A 57 8.03 11.35 5.01
CA LYS A 57 9.19 12.07 4.47
C LYS A 57 10.50 11.50 5.02
N ALA A 58 11.18 10.64 4.27
CA ALA A 58 12.57 10.30 4.59
C ALA A 58 13.47 11.55 4.50
N ASP A 59 14.56 11.58 5.28
CA ASP A 59 15.67 12.54 5.16
C ASP A 59 15.30 14.04 5.24
N THR A 60 14.26 14.40 6.00
CA THR A 60 13.91 15.81 6.25
C THR A 60 14.34 16.27 7.64
N PRO A 61 14.50 17.59 7.91
CA PRO A 61 15.00 18.10 9.21
C PRO A 61 14.15 17.76 10.45
N GLY A 62 13.01 17.05 10.30
CA GLY A 62 12.24 16.45 11.39
C GLY A 62 12.47 14.94 11.60
N CYS A 63 13.43 14.35 10.88
CA CYS A 63 13.66 12.92 10.80
C CYS A 63 14.88 12.52 11.63
N THR A 64 14.72 12.32 12.94
CA THR A 64 15.88 11.95 13.79
C THR A 64 15.61 10.94 14.92
N ALA A 65 14.42 10.33 15.05
CA ALA A 65 14.17 9.39 16.16
C ALA A 65 13.37 8.12 15.84
N GLN A 66 12.62 8.07 14.74
CA GLN A 66 11.61 7.02 14.54
C GLN A 66 12.14 5.76 13.83
N ALA A 67 13.24 5.89 13.11
CA ALA A 67 13.95 4.79 12.46
C ALA A 67 15.46 5.05 12.58
N LYS A 68 16.01 4.76 13.77
CA LYS A 68 17.46 4.67 13.94
C LYS A 68 17.87 3.23 13.65
N GLU A 69 18.93 3.05 12.88
CA GLU A 69 19.61 1.76 12.76
C GLU A 69 20.17 1.29 14.11
#